data_AF-A0A497QDK9-F1
#
_entry.id   AF-A0A497QDK9-F1
#
_cell.length_a   1.000
_cell.length_b   1.000
_cell.length_c   1.000
_cell.angle_alpha   90.00
_cell.angle_beta   90.00
_cell.angle_gamma   90.00
#
_symmetry.space_group_name_H-M   'P 1'
#
loop_
_entity.id
_entity.type
_entity.pdbx_description
1 polymer ?
#
loop_
_entity_poly.entity_id
_entity_poly.type
_entity_poly.pdbx_seq_one_letter_code
_entity_poly.pdbx_strand_id
1 'polypeptide(L)'
;MKIDSQEDIEPSYSLSIAVEDFKQGVQLYQNRNLKAAYTLIQKALLRFEIEKQYKLVMESTYLIANILFQMEKFKSSTKYFEKLTIIAQNLQHEKYIELSSFMLAYCMYKNKNYKDAFEIFENNINYPIKFVNPLQFFTFRARTCSKLGYREQAIEYYNDAIEICEKSPDGKQVEAQLAQLFYDLGLEHYYKILNELKASGFSYYDDFDQWSTEFSQSINYFLKTIKIWEKIGEIRKIITIYQIMGNIYGYIKDYDNQIEYYEKALHKSEEANEFEQYIKISRMLIRVLTGLHRYNDLIKLIQKIISVLNQNGVNDLLSIGEFHLKLGKIHVGLKDPDSALLEFITALHLYQRLKIPILEHKTTLEQIIQIYKNKNDKEKISYYSQQLSDLNNKLHELIIPQENWSIIIKDFWVITDIGIEIFSYTPEVSINPTLFGGFISALQSLSEEISKKKMESFVIGNFRYSFYYEENKPFFIIGRADVQEMETKVIKVLSILYRRFYKEYSKYLHKFSGNVSPFQNFGKIIKTIDFNLV
;
A
#
# COMPACT_ATOMS: atom_id res chain seq x y z
N MET A 1 21.60 10.69 14.67
CA MET A 1 22.31 10.55 15.95
C MET A 1 23.07 9.24 15.91
N LYS A 2 24.40 9.31 15.89
CA LYS A 2 25.27 8.14 16.04
C LYS A 2 24.96 7.51 17.40
N ILE A 3 24.53 6.25 17.38
CA ILE A 3 24.43 5.38 18.55
C ILE A 3 25.69 4.53 18.48
N ASP A 4 26.31 4.27 19.62
CA ASP A 4 27.65 3.68 19.82
C ASP A 4 28.76 4.73 20.00
N SER A 5 28.71 5.41 21.15
CA SER A 5 29.92 5.79 21.88
C SER A 5 29.69 5.44 23.34
N GLN A 6 30.55 4.60 23.90
CA GLN A 6 30.74 4.55 25.35
C GLN A 6 31.14 5.96 25.77
N GLU A 7 30.20 6.75 26.27
CA GLU A 7 30.52 7.99 26.97
C GLU A 7 31.17 7.56 28.29
N ASP A 8 32.47 7.84 28.43
CA ASP A 8 33.17 7.67 29.70
C ASP A 8 32.43 8.47 30.77
N ILE A 9 31.91 7.77 31.77
CA ILE A 9 31.23 8.40 32.89
C ILE A 9 32.27 9.22 33.66
N GLU A 10 32.01 10.52 33.81
CA GLU A 10 32.89 11.39 34.61
C GLU A 10 33.10 10.81 36.03
N PRO A 11 34.32 10.85 36.58
CA PRO A 11 34.62 10.33 37.92
C PRO A 11 33.73 10.92 39.04
N SER A 12 33.21 12.14 38.83
CA SER A 12 32.31 12.87 39.72
C SER A 12 30.88 12.32 39.76
N TYR A 13 30.49 11.46 38.83
CA TYR A 13 29.13 10.93 38.72
C TYR A 13 28.92 9.76 39.70
N SER A 14 28.52 10.11 40.91
CA SER A 14 28.27 9.15 42.00
C SER A 14 26.97 8.35 41.80
N LEU A 15 26.84 7.25 42.56
CA LEU A 15 25.60 6.47 42.59
C LEU A 15 24.38 7.29 43.04
N SER A 16 24.54 8.24 43.97
CA SER A 16 23.44 9.09 44.43
C SER A 16 22.94 10.02 43.33
N ILE A 17 23.85 10.59 42.53
CA ILE A 17 23.49 11.42 41.37
C ILE A 17 22.79 10.56 40.31
N ALA A 18 23.28 9.34 40.06
CA ALA A 18 22.63 8.42 39.12
C ALA A 18 21.19 8.05 39.51
N VAL A 19 20.92 7.87 40.81
CA VAL A 19 19.55 7.62 41.31
C VAL A 19 18.66 8.84 41.12
N GLU A 20 19.19 10.05 41.31
CA GLU A 20 18.42 11.29 41.12
C GLU A 20 18.11 11.52 39.63
N ASP A 21 19.10 11.35 38.75
CA ASP A 21 18.93 11.41 37.30
C ASP A 21 17.92 10.36 36.81
N PHE A 22 17.93 9.15 37.38
CA PHE A 22 16.95 8.13 37.06
C PHE A 22 15.53 8.58 37.43
N LYS A 23 15.31 9.13 38.63
CA LYS A 23 14.00 9.64 39.06
C LYS A 23 13.52 10.78 38.17
N GLN A 24 14.40 11.72 37.83
CA GLN A 24 14.09 12.80 36.90
C GLN A 24 13.76 12.25 35.50
N GLY A 25 14.50 11.25 35.04
CA GLY A 25 14.22 10.53 33.80
C GLY A 25 12.83 9.89 33.79
N VAL A 26 12.41 9.27 34.89
CA VAL A 26 11.06 8.70 35.04
C VAL A 26 9.98 9.79 34.97
N GLN A 27 10.19 10.95 35.62
CA GLN A 27 9.25 12.08 35.53
C GLN A 27 9.16 12.62 34.10
N LEU A 28 10.28 12.75 33.39
CA LEU A 28 10.30 13.17 31.99
C LEU A 28 9.57 12.17 31.09
N TYR A 29 9.72 10.87 31.35
CA TYR A 29 9.00 9.82 30.65
C TYR A 29 7.48 9.94 30.86
N GLN A 30 7.04 10.14 32.10
CA GLN A 30 5.63 10.39 32.43
C GLN A 30 5.07 11.64 31.73
N ASN A 31 5.90 12.68 31.61
CA ASN A 31 5.58 13.91 30.88
C ASN A 31 5.73 13.80 29.35
N ARG A 32 5.93 12.59 28.81
CA ARG A 32 6.14 12.29 27.37
C ARG A 32 7.35 12.97 26.73
N ASN A 33 8.32 13.46 27.51
CA ASN A 33 9.60 13.96 26.99
C ASN A 33 10.60 12.81 26.81
N LEU A 34 10.33 11.97 25.81
CA LEU A 34 11.03 10.70 25.59
C LEU A 34 12.53 10.85 25.34
N LYS A 35 12.96 11.88 24.60
CA LYS A 35 14.38 12.08 24.29
C LYS A 35 15.19 12.44 25.53
N ALA A 36 14.70 13.38 26.34
CA ALA A 36 15.39 13.78 27.56
C ALA A 36 15.38 12.66 28.61
N ALA A 37 14.24 11.95 28.73
CA ALA A 37 14.15 10.76 29.57
C ALA A 37 15.16 9.68 29.16
N TYR A 38 15.27 9.39 27.86
CA TYR A 38 16.24 8.43 27.33
C TYR A 38 17.67 8.78 27.74
N THR A 39 18.10 10.03 27.54
CA THR A 39 19.47 10.46 27.85
C THR A 39 19.80 10.31 29.33
N LEU A 40 18.91 10.77 30.23
CA LEU A 40 19.15 10.67 31.68
C LEU A 40 19.17 9.21 32.16
N ILE A 41 18.20 8.40 31.73
CA ILE A 41 18.11 6.99 32.16
C ILE A 41 19.26 6.18 31.58
N GLN A 42 19.72 6.46 30.35
CA GLN A 42 20.88 5.80 29.77
C GLN A 42 22.16 6.09 30.57
N LYS A 43 22.37 7.36 30.98
CA LYS A 43 23.50 7.74 31.82
C LYS A 43 23.45 7.05 33.19
N ALA A 44 22.28 7.03 33.83
CA ALA A 44 22.07 6.35 35.11
C ALA A 44 22.31 4.83 35.00
N LEU A 45 21.82 4.19 33.93
CA LEU A 45 22.03 2.76 33.67
C LEU A 45 23.50 2.38 33.66
N LEU A 46 24.35 3.14 32.96
CA LEU A 46 25.79 2.87 32.89
C LEU A 46 26.42 2.85 34.30
N ARG A 47 26.03 3.79 35.17
CA ARG A 47 26.54 3.81 36.55
C ARG A 47 26.01 2.64 37.38
N PHE A 48 24.74 2.29 37.22
CA PHE A 48 24.15 1.13 37.91
C PHE A 48 24.81 -0.19 37.52
N GLU A 49 25.28 -0.33 36.28
CA GLU A 49 26.03 -1.51 35.82
C GLU A 49 27.41 -1.61 36.48
N ILE A 50 28.15 -0.49 36.54
CA ILE A 50 29.47 -0.43 37.20
C ILE A 50 29.35 -0.80 38.69
N GLU A 51 28.33 -0.25 39.35
CA GLU A 51 28.07 -0.46 40.79
C GLU A 51 27.30 -1.75 41.08
N LYS A 52 27.03 -2.58 40.06
CA LYS A 52 26.34 -3.88 40.15
C LYS A 52 24.96 -3.81 40.85
N GLN A 53 24.22 -2.72 40.63
CA GLN A 53 22.88 -2.52 41.18
C GLN A 53 21.80 -3.23 40.34
N TYR A 54 21.74 -4.56 40.39
CA TYR A 54 20.97 -5.38 39.43
C TYR A 54 19.49 -5.01 39.28
N LYS A 55 18.79 -4.64 40.37
CA LYS A 55 17.39 -4.21 40.30
C LYS A 55 17.22 -2.89 39.54
N LEU A 56 18.09 -1.91 39.80
CA LEU A 56 18.07 -0.63 39.10
C LEU A 56 18.50 -0.77 37.63
N VAL A 57 19.44 -1.69 37.34
CA VAL A 57 19.81 -2.05 35.97
C VAL A 57 18.59 -2.63 35.23
N MET A 58 17.84 -3.54 35.87
CA MET A 58 16.62 -4.13 35.30
C MET A 58 15.57 -3.06 35.00
N GLU A 59 15.21 -2.21 35.98
CA GLU A 59 14.20 -1.16 35.79
C GLU A 59 14.62 -0.12 34.73
N SER A 60 15.89 0.31 34.75
CA SER A 60 16.42 1.25 33.76
C SER A 60 16.42 0.65 32.36
N THR A 61 16.81 -0.63 32.22
CA THR A 61 16.77 -1.35 30.94
C THR A 61 15.34 -1.42 30.41
N TYR A 62 14.36 -1.74 31.27
CA TYR A 62 12.94 -1.76 30.89
C TYR A 62 12.42 -0.39 30.43
N LEU A 63 12.75 0.68 31.16
CA LEU A 63 12.35 2.04 30.77
C LEU A 63 12.96 2.45 29.44
N ILE A 64 14.26 2.22 29.24
CA ILE A 64 14.93 2.53 27.96
C ILE A 64 14.30 1.74 26.82
N ALA A 65 14.04 0.45 27.01
CA ALA A 65 13.41 -0.39 26.00
C ALA A 65 12.04 0.16 25.58
N ASN A 66 11.21 0.58 26.54
CA ASN A 66 9.89 1.18 26.29
C ASN A 66 9.97 2.57 25.67
N ILE A 67 10.93 3.40 26.07
CA ILE A 67 11.15 4.71 25.45
C ILE A 67 11.50 4.54 23.97
N LEU A 68 12.47 3.67 23.67
CA LEU A 68 12.85 3.36 22.29
C LEU A 68 11.69 2.78 21.49
N PHE A 69 10.87 1.94 22.13
CA PHE A 69 9.66 1.38 21.54
C PHE A 69 8.63 2.47 21.16
N GLN A 70 8.34 3.40 22.08
CA GLN A 70 7.43 4.52 21.83
C GLN A 70 7.97 5.50 20.78
N MET A 71 9.29 5.57 20.63
CA MET A 71 9.96 6.30 19.54
C MET A 71 10.02 5.52 18.21
N GLU A 72 9.34 4.37 18.12
CA GLU A 72 9.33 3.47 16.95
C GLU A 72 10.73 2.95 16.53
N LYS A 73 11.71 2.99 17.44
CA LYS A 73 13.07 2.47 17.23
C LYS A 73 13.14 0.98 17.56
N PHE A 74 12.34 0.17 16.88
CA PHE A 74 12.15 -1.26 17.21
C PHE A 74 13.45 -2.06 17.24
N LYS A 75 14.37 -1.86 16.28
CA LYS A 75 15.67 -2.56 16.27
C LYS A 75 16.52 -2.27 17.51
N SER A 76 16.57 -1.02 17.96
CA SER A 76 17.31 -0.65 19.17
C SER A 76 16.60 -1.19 20.41
N SER A 77 15.27 -1.08 20.44
CA SER A 77 14.42 -1.59 21.53
C SER A 77 14.58 -3.11 21.73
N THR A 78 14.66 -3.90 20.65
CA THR A 78 14.93 -5.35 20.66
C THR A 78 16.14 -5.69 21.53
N LYS A 79 17.29 -5.02 21.33
CA LYS A 79 18.52 -5.28 22.10
C LYS A 79 18.33 -5.09 23.60
N TYR A 80 17.57 -4.05 23.98
CA TYR A 80 17.29 -3.77 25.39
C TYR A 80 16.28 -4.76 25.99
N PHE A 81 15.28 -5.22 25.22
CA PHE A 81 14.35 -6.26 25.69
C PHE A 81 15.03 -7.65 25.82
N GLU A 82 15.96 -8.00 24.93
CA GLU A 82 16.81 -9.20 25.07
C GLU A 82 17.62 -9.13 26.38
N LYS A 83 18.32 -8.00 26.58
CA LYS A 83 19.09 -7.76 27.81
C LYS A 83 18.21 -7.82 29.06
N LEU A 84 17.04 -7.21 29.01
CA LEU A 84 16.08 -7.23 30.11
C LEU A 84 15.64 -8.66 30.44
N THR A 85 15.37 -9.48 29.42
CA THR A 85 14.93 -10.88 29.60
C THR A 85 15.99 -11.68 30.36
N ILE A 86 17.26 -11.54 29.97
CA ILE A 86 18.39 -12.22 30.64
C ILE A 86 18.52 -11.76 32.09
N ILE A 87 18.46 -10.44 32.35
CA ILE A 87 18.54 -9.89 33.71
C ILE A 87 17.37 -10.40 34.56
N ALA A 88 16.16 -10.37 34.02
CA ALA A 88 14.96 -10.79 34.73
C ALA A 88 14.98 -12.30 35.05
N GLN A 89 15.49 -13.14 34.15
CA GLN A 89 15.70 -14.57 34.39
C GLN A 89 16.71 -14.82 35.52
N ASN A 90 17.86 -14.12 35.49
CA ASN A 90 18.87 -14.23 36.55
C ASN A 90 18.34 -13.79 37.92
N LEU A 91 17.46 -12.79 37.95
CA LEU A 91 16.79 -12.31 39.16
C LEU A 91 15.52 -13.10 39.52
N GLN A 92 15.14 -14.10 38.71
CA GLN A 92 13.89 -14.87 38.84
C GLN A 92 12.63 -13.99 38.94
N HIS A 93 12.62 -12.86 38.23
CA HIS A 93 11.55 -11.86 38.31
C HIS A 93 10.45 -12.12 37.27
N GLU A 94 9.47 -12.96 37.63
CA GLU A 94 8.39 -13.44 36.74
C GLU A 94 7.73 -12.35 35.88
N LYS A 95 7.32 -11.23 36.48
CA LYS A 95 6.69 -10.11 35.74
C LYS A 95 7.54 -9.55 34.60
N TYR A 96 8.83 -9.33 34.84
CA TYR A 96 9.70 -8.75 33.81
C TYR A 96 10.08 -9.77 32.76
N ILE A 97 10.19 -11.06 33.11
CA ILE A 97 10.38 -12.14 32.13
C ILE A 97 9.20 -12.18 31.16
N GLU A 98 7.97 -12.15 31.66
CA GLU A 98 6.77 -12.19 30.82
C GLU A 98 6.63 -10.93 29.94
N LEU A 99 6.75 -9.74 30.55
CA LEU A 99 6.67 -8.47 29.83
C LEU A 99 7.78 -8.31 28.78
N SER A 100 9.03 -8.66 29.13
CA SER A 100 10.15 -8.51 28.21
C SER A 100 10.05 -9.46 27.04
N SER A 101 9.63 -10.71 27.27
CA SER A 101 9.45 -11.72 26.21
C SER A 101 8.34 -11.30 25.25
N PHE A 102 7.19 -10.85 25.75
CA PHE A 102 6.11 -10.33 24.90
C PHE A 102 6.55 -9.13 24.06
N MET A 103 7.19 -8.14 24.70
CA MET A 103 7.64 -6.93 23.99
C MET A 103 8.76 -7.24 22.99
N LEU A 104 9.63 -8.20 23.29
CA LEU A 104 10.65 -8.68 22.37
C LEU A 104 10.02 -9.30 21.12
N ALA A 105 9.07 -10.22 21.30
CA ALA A 105 8.33 -10.85 20.21
C ALA A 105 7.60 -9.81 19.34
N TYR A 106 6.96 -8.82 19.98
CA TYR A 106 6.33 -7.71 19.27
C TYR A 106 7.35 -6.89 18.45
N CYS A 107 8.50 -6.56 19.03
CA CYS A 107 9.54 -5.82 18.31
C CYS A 107 10.07 -6.62 17.11
N MET A 108 10.25 -7.93 17.26
CA MET A 108 10.61 -8.83 16.14
C MET A 108 9.54 -8.83 15.05
N TYR A 109 8.26 -8.91 15.42
CA TYR A 109 7.13 -8.78 14.49
C TYR A 109 7.17 -7.44 13.72
N LYS A 110 7.40 -6.31 14.39
CA LYS A 110 7.51 -4.99 13.73
C LYS A 110 8.73 -4.86 12.84
N ASN A 111 9.82 -5.52 13.19
CA ASN A 111 11.02 -5.63 12.35
C ASN A 111 10.85 -6.63 11.19
N LYS A 112 9.67 -7.24 11.03
CA LYS A 112 9.34 -8.28 10.04
C LYS A 112 10.14 -9.57 10.19
N ASN A 113 10.70 -9.81 11.38
CA ASN A 113 11.37 -11.05 11.71
C ASN A 113 10.36 -12.00 12.37
N TYR A 114 9.49 -12.59 11.55
CA TYR A 114 8.33 -13.33 12.05
C TYR A 114 8.68 -14.70 12.64
N LYS A 115 9.78 -15.32 12.20
CA LYS A 115 10.23 -16.62 12.72
C LYS A 115 10.65 -16.51 14.19
N ASP A 116 11.54 -15.58 14.48
CA ASP A 116 11.99 -15.33 15.86
C ASP A 116 10.84 -14.84 16.75
N ALA A 117 9.95 -13.99 16.20
CA ALA A 117 8.75 -13.58 16.93
C ALA A 117 7.88 -14.79 17.32
N PHE A 118 7.67 -15.72 16.40
CA PHE A 118 6.90 -16.95 16.63
C PHE A 118 7.57 -17.82 17.70
N GLU A 119 8.87 -18.09 17.58
CA GLU A 119 9.60 -18.88 18.57
C GLU A 119 9.47 -18.31 19.99
N ILE A 120 9.55 -16.98 20.14
CA ILE A 120 9.38 -16.33 21.44
C ILE A 120 7.94 -16.45 21.95
N PHE A 121 6.94 -16.25 21.09
CA PHE A 121 5.54 -16.38 21.49
C PHE A 121 5.18 -17.80 21.93
N GLU A 122 5.74 -18.82 21.28
CA GLU A 122 5.45 -20.23 21.57
C GLU A 122 6.24 -20.78 22.76
N ASN A 123 7.52 -20.43 22.89
CA ASN A 123 8.43 -21.11 23.81
C ASN A 123 8.81 -20.30 25.06
N ASN A 124 8.71 -18.97 25.01
CA ASN A 124 9.27 -18.11 26.05
C ASN A 124 8.20 -17.47 26.95
N ILE A 125 6.91 -17.65 26.62
CA ILE A 125 5.79 -17.08 27.38
C ILE A 125 4.93 -18.23 27.88
N ASN A 126 5.00 -18.49 29.19
CA ASN A 126 4.27 -19.58 29.83
C ASN A 126 2.80 -19.22 30.06
N TYR A 127 1.93 -20.22 29.98
CA TYR A 127 0.52 -20.12 30.35
C TYR A 127 0.31 -20.58 31.81
N PRO A 128 -0.55 -19.92 32.60
CA PRO A 128 -1.40 -18.77 32.28
C PRO A 128 -0.64 -17.44 32.29
N ILE A 129 -1.02 -16.55 31.37
CA ILE A 129 -0.50 -15.18 31.25
C ILE A 129 -0.98 -14.36 32.45
N LYS A 130 -0.07 -13.70 33.17
CA LYS A 130 -0.39 -12.96 34.40
C LYS A 130 -0.23 -11.45 34.28
N PHE A 131 0.73 -10.99 33.48
CA PHE A 131 1.19 -9.60 33.46
C PHE A 131 1.02 -8.91 32.10
N VAL A 132 0.91 -9.67 31.03
CA VAL A 132 0.62 -9.20 29.68
C VAL A 132 -0.90 -9.20 29.44
N ASN A 133 -1.39 -8.24 28.65
CA ASN A 133 -2.79 -8.23 28.24
C ASN A 133 -3.09 -9.47 27.35
N PRO A 134 -3.96 -10.41 27.77
CA PRO A 134 -4.19 -11.65 27.04
C PRO A 134 -4.71 -11.42 25.61
N LEU A 135 -5.60 -10.44 25.42
CA LEU A 135 -6.11 -10.07 24.10
C LEU A 135 -4.97 -9.69 23.15
N GLN A 136 -4.04 -8.84 23.60
CA GLN A 136 -2.89 -8.44 22.79
C GLN A 136 -1.96 -9.62 22.50
N PHE A 137 -1.71 -10.47 23.50
CA PHE A 137 -0.90 -11.67 23.33
C PHE A 137 -1.44 -12.55 22.21
N PHE A 138 -2.70 -13.00 22.31
CA PHE A 138 -3.30 -13.86 21.30
C PHE A 138 -3.40 -13.18 19.93
N THR A 139 -3.73 -11.88 19.89
CA THR A 139 -3.78 -11.11 18.63
C THR A 139 -2.44 -11.10 17.90
N PHE A 140 -1.33 -10.85 18.60
CA PHE A 140 -0.01 -10.79 17.95
C PHE A 140 0.56 -12.17 17.64
N ARG A 141 0.24 -13.18 18.45
CA ARG A 141 0.55 -14.58 18.15
C ARG A 141 -0.16 -15.03 16.85
N ALA A 142 -1.46 -14.76 16.74
CA ALA A 142 -2.27 -15.02 15.54
C ALA A 142 -1.71 -14.31 14.30
N ARG A 143 -1.43 -13.01 14.40
CA ARG A 143 -0.85 -12.23 13.30
C ARG A 143 0.51 -12.73 12.87
N THR A 144 1.35 -13.18 13.81
CA THR A 144 2.66 -13.73 13.50
C THR A 144 2.52 -15.04 12.73
N CYS A 145 1.62 -15.93 13.18
CA CYS A 145 1.28 -17.17 12.46
C CYS A 145 0.74 -16.91 11.05
N SER A 146 -0.18 -15.95 10.92
CA SER A 146 -0.72 -15.48 9.64
C SER A 146 0.40 -15.02 8.67
N LYS A 147 1.39 -14.27 9.15
CA LYS A 147 2.54 -13.83 8.34
C LYS A 147 3.48 -14.96 7.93
N LEU A 148 3.58 -16.01 8.73
CA LEU A 148 4.34 -17.23 8.41
C LEU A 148 3.57 -18.21 7.52
N GLY A 149 2.26 -18.03 7.38
CA GLY A 149 1.39 -18.95 6.65
C GLY A 149 0.86 -20.12 7.50
N TYR A 150 1.08 -20.11 8.81
CA TYR A 150 0.55 -21.09 9.75
C TYR A 150 -0.93 -20.79 10.06
N ARG A 151 -1.81 -21.05 9.09
CA ARG A 151 -3.20 -20.57 9.12
C ARG A 151 -4.06 -21.20 10.20
N GLU A 152 -3.93 -22.49 10.42
CA GLU A 152 -4.74 -23.20 11.44
C GLU A 152 -4.46 -22.64 12.84
N GLN A 153 -3.18 -22.50 13.18
CA GLN A 153 -2.76 -21.86 14.43
C GLN A 153 -3.21 -20.40 14.51
N ALA A 154 -3.16 -19.66 13.39
CA ALA A 154 -3.64 -18.29 13.36
C ALA A 154 -5.16 -18.21 13.66
N ILE A 155 -5.96 -19.11 13.09
CA ILE A 155 -7.41 -19.21 13.33
C ILE A 155 -7.69 -19.50 14.80
N GLU A 156 -7.00 -20.49 15.40
CA GLU A 156 -7.14 -20.81 16.83
C GLU A 156 -6.85 -19.59 17.71
N TYR A 157 -5.69 -18.94 17.51
CA TYR A 157 -5.33 -17.78 18.31
C TYR A 157 -6.22 -16.56 18.08
N TYR A 158 -6.81 -16.39 16.87
CA TYR A 158 -7.82 -15.36 16.66
C TYR A 158 -9.12 -15.68 17.41
N ASN A 159 -9.54 -16.94 17.48
CA ASN A 159 -10.71 -17.34 18.26
C ASN A 159 -10.49 -17.08 19.76
N ASP A 160 -9.33 -17.42 20.30
CA ASP A 160 -8.96 -17.09 21.69
C ASP A 160 -9.04 -15.58 21.95
N ALA A 161 -8.49 -14.77 21.03
CA ALA A 161 -8.54 -13.32 21.12
C ALA A 161 -9.98 -12.79 21.07
N ILE A 162 -10.83 -13.34 20.21
CA ILE A 162 -12.25 -12.97 20.10
C ILE A 162 -13.00 -13.30 21.39
N GLU A 163 -12.82 -14.51 21.94
CA GLU A 163 -13.48 -14.93 23.18
C GLU A 163 -13.13 -14.00 24.35
N ILE A 164 -11.87 -13.59 24.45
CA ILE A 164 -11.42 -12.62 25.46
C ILE A 164 -12.06 -11.25 25.21
N CYS A 165 -12.12 -10.82 23.95
CA CYS A 165 -12.68 -9.53 23.57
C CYS A 165 -14.19 -9.44 23.86
N GLU A 166 -14.95 -10.50 23.55
CA GLU A 166 -16.40 -10.58 23.78
C GLU A 166 -16.77 -10.60 25.28
N LYS A 167 -15.88 -11.10 26.15
CA LYS A 167 -16.08 -11.11 27.61
C LYS A 167 -15.72 -9.77 28.29
N SER A 168 -15.12 -8.83 27.57
CA SER A 168 -14.70 -7.54 28.14
C SER A 168 -15.88 -6.56 28.24
N PRO A 169 -16.06 -5.84 29.36
CA PRO A 169 -17.17 -4.90 29.52
C PRO A 169 -17.13 -3.76 28.48
N ASP A 170 -18.32 -3.45 27.96
CA ASP A 170 -18.61 -2.71 26.72
C ASP A 170 -17.95 -1.33 26.56
N GLY A 171 -17.51 -1.05 25.32
CA GLY A 171 -17.13 0.29 24.86
C GLY A 171 -16.80 0.31 23.37
N LYS A 172 -16.92 1.48 22.72
CA LYS A 172 -16.64 1.66 21.27
C LYS A 172 -15.24 1.19 20.84
N GLN A 173 -14.25 1.27 21.71
CA GLN A 173 -12.88 0.79 21.43
C GLN A 173 -12.82 -0.75 21.36
N VAL A 174 -13.62 -1.45 22.16
CA VAL A 174 -13.73 -2.91 22.16
C VAL A 174 -14.43 -3.37 20.88
N GLU A 175 -15.50 -2.68 20.47
CA GLU A 175 -16.20 -2.98 19.20
C GLU A 175 -15.28 -2.84 17.99
N ALA A 176 -14.46 -1.78 17.92
CA ALA A 176 -13.52 -1.59 16.82
C ALA A 176 -12.42 -2.68 16.78
N GLN A 177 -11.95 -3.13 17.95
CA GLN A 177 -10.99 -4.24 18.05
C GLN A 177 -11.62 -5.56 17.64
N LEU A 178 -12.84 -5.85 18.12
CA LEU A 178 -13.60 -7.05 17.78
C LEU A 178 -13.87 -7.13 16.27
N ALA A 179 -14.27 -6.03 15.65
CA ALA A 179 -14.44 -5.96 14.20
C ALA A 179 -13.14 -6.24 13.43
N GLN A 180 -12.00 -5.75 13.93
CA GLN A 180 -10.71 -6.06 13.33
C GLN A 180 -10.34 -7.54 13.47
N LEU A 181 -10.66 -8.18 14.61
CA LEU A 181 -10.43 -9.61 14.81
C LEU A 181 -11.32 -10.47 13.90
N PHE A 182 -12.61 -10.15 13.79
CA PHE A 182 -13.49 -10.82 12.84
C PHE A 182 -13.00 -10.65 11.39
N TYR A 183 -12.51 -9.47 11.03
CA TYR A 183 -11.92 -9.26 9.71
C TYR A 183 -10.67 -10.12 9.47
N ASP A 184 -9.74 -10.11 10.43
CA ASP A 184 -8.49 -10.86 10.35
C ASP A 184 -8.78 -12.37 10.26
N LEU A 185 -9.74 -12.88 11.05
CA LEU A 185 -10.19 -14.27 11.00
C LEU A 185 -10.89 -14.63 9.68
N GLY A 186 -11.77 -13.76 9.18
CA GLY A 186 -12.43 -13.94 7.87
C GLY A 186 -11.43 -14.02 6.72
N LEU A 187 -10.33 -13.27 6.79
CA LEU A 187 -9.22 -13.37 5.84
C LEU A 187 -8.46 -14.70 5.93
N GLU A 188 -8.25 -15.24 7.14
CA GLU A 188 -7.55 -16.53 7.28
C GLU A 188 -8.34 -17.67 6.62
N HIS A 189 -9.66 -17.73 6.84
CA HIS A 189 -10.54 -18.68 6.15
C HIS A 189 -10.50 -18.48 4.61
N TYR A 190 -10.57 -17.23 4.13
CA TYR A 190 -10.48 -16.94 2.71
C TYR A 190 -9.14 -17.41 2.10
N TYR A 191 -8.03 -17.13 2.76
CA TYR A 191 -6.71 -17.46 2.23
C TYR A 191 -6.31 -18.92 2.39
N LYS A 192 -6.91 -19.64 3.36
CA LYS A 192 -6.76 -21.10 3.48
C LYS A 192 -7.17 -21.76 2.16
N ILE A 193 -8.35 -21.45 1.67
CA ILE A 193 -8.89 -21.99 0.41
C ILE A 193 -8.13 -21.45 -0.80
N LEU A 194 -7.81 -20.15 -0.83
CA LEU A 194 -7.12 -19.57 -1.99
C LEU A 194 -5.75 -20.23 -2.23
N ASN A 195 -5.06 -20.64 -1.16
CA ASN A 195 -3.79 -21.35 -1.26
C ASN A 195 -3.99 -22.77 -1.83
N GLU A 196 -5.02 -23.49 -1.36
CA GLU A 196 -5.38 -24.83 -1.87
C GLU A 196 -5.80 -24.79 -3.35
N LEU A 197 -6.62 -23.81 -3.74
CA LEU A 197 -7.03 -23.58 -5.13
C LEU A 197 -5.85 -23.33 -6.06
N LYS A 198 -4.88 -22.53 -5.60
CA LYS A 198 -3.65 -22.26 -6.37
C LYS A 198 -2.76 -23.50 -6.48
N ALA A 199 -2.60 -24.26 -5.40
CA ALA A 199 -1.77 -25.46 -5.38
C ALA A 199 -2.35 -26.57 -6.27
N SER A 200 -3.67 -26.71 -6.32
CA SER A 200 -4.39 -27.71 -7.13
C SER A 200 -4.56 -27.35 -8.60
N GLY A 201 -4.11 -26.16 -9.04
CA GLY A 201 -4.28 -25.69 -10.40
C GLY A 201 -5.75 -25.56 -10.83
N PHE A 202 -6.67 -25.36 -9.88
CA PHE A 202 -8.13 -25.31 -10.10
C PHE A 202 -8.73 -26.61 -10.68
N SER A 203 -8.08 -27.77 -10.49
CA SER A 203 -8.41 -29.01 -11.21
C SER A 203 -9.31 -30.03 -10.48
N TYR A 204 -9.74 -29.80 -9.24
CA TYR A 204 -10.54 -30.78 -8.50
C TYR A 204 -11.97 -30.32 -8.16
N TYR A 205 -12.91 -31.23 -8.42
CA TYR A 205 -14.33 -31.12 -8.05
C TYR A 205 -14.65 -31.80 -6.70
N ASP A 206 -13.75 -32.64 -6.18
CA ASP A 206 -14.04 -33.50 -5.01
C ASP A 206 -13.99 -32.76 -3.65
N ASP A 207 -13.34 -31.59 -3.57
CA ASP A 207 -13.20 -30.80 -2.33
C ASP A 207 -14.20 -29.61 -2.24
N PHE A 208 -15.19 -29.56 -3.15
CA PHE A 208 -16.13 -28.43 -3.24
C PHE A 208 -16.89 -28.17 -1.93
N ASP A 209 -17.26 -29.23 -1.19
CA ASP A 209 -17.98 -29.12 0.08
C ASP A 209 -17.14 -28.47 1.18
N GLN A 210 -15.83 -28.77 1.23
CA GLN A 210 -14.89 -28.14 2.16
C GLN A 210 -14.69 -26.66 1.82
N TRP A 211 -14.50 -26.33 0.54
CA TRP A 211 -14.39 -24.94 0.09
C TRP A 211 -15.66 -24.15 0.39
N SER A 212 -16.82 -24.72 0.14
CA SER A 212 -18.12 -24.10 0.44
C SER A 212 -18.24 -23.78 1.94
N THR A 213 -17.81 -24.71 2.80
CA THR A 213 -17.83 -24.53 4.27
C THR A 213 -16.91 -23.41 4.72
N GLU A 214 -15.64 -23.43 4.30
CA GLU A 214 -14.64 -22.43 4.69
C GLU A 214 -14.96 -21.04 4.09
N PHE A 215 -15.47 -20.97 2.86
CA PHE A 215 -15.95 -19.72 2.27
C PHE A 215 -17.16 -19.16 3.01
N SER A 216 -18.07 -20.03 3.46
CA SER A 216 -19.22 -19.64 4.29
C SER A 216 -18.78 -19.07 5.64
N GLN A 217 -17.75 -19.65 6.27
CA GLN A 217 -17.16 -19.13 7.50
C GLN A 217 -16.52 -17.75 7.27
N SER A 218 -15.75 -17.59 6.19
CA SER A 218 -15.16 -16.30 5.80
C SER A 218 -16.24 -15.22 5.60
N ILE A 219 -17.30 -15.54 4.85
CA ILE A 219 -18.46 -14.67 4.62
C ILE A 219 -19.14 -14.28 5.95
N ASN A 220 -19.37 -15.24 6.85
CA ASN A 220 -20.01 -14.97 8.14
C ASN A 220 -19.20 -13.96 8.98
N TYR A 221 -17.90 -14.17 9.11
CA TYR A 221 -17.04 -13.23 9.83
C TYR A 221 -16.97 -11.86 9.15
N PHE A 222 -16.93 -11.81 7.82
CA PHE A 222 -17.02 -10.56 7.08
C PHE A 222 -18.34 -9.80 7.31
N LEU A 223 -19.47 -10.49 7.36
CA LEU A 223 -20.77 -9.88 7.69
C LEU A 223 -20.79 -9.33 9.13
N LYS A 224 -20.22 -10.05 10.10
CA LYS A 224 -20.04 -9.55 11.47
C LYS A 224 -19.19 -8.27 11.49
N THR A 225 -18.08 -8.25 10.76
CA THR A 225 -17.21 -7.08 10.61
C THR A 225 -17.95 -5.88 10.01
N ILE A 226 -18.65 -6.07 8.89
CA ILE A 226 -19.40 -5.00 8.21
C ILE A 226 -20.40 -4.36 9.18
N LYS A 227 -21.18 -5.17 9.90
CA LYS A 227 -22.19 -4.69 10.87
C LYS A 227 -21.60 -3.74 11.91
N ILE A 228 -20.36 -3.97 12.35
CA ILE A 228 -19.70 -3.08 13.31
C ILE A 228 -19.08 -1.87 12.60
N TRP A 229 -18.35 -2.08 11.49
CA TRP A 229 -17.72 -1.01 10.73
C TRP A 229 -18.69 0.02 10.16
N GLU A 230 -19.91 -0.39 9.80
CA GLU A 230 -20.98 0.55 9.40
C GLU A 230 -21.37 1.47 10.56
N LYS A 231 -21.52 0.93 11.77
CA LYS A 231 -21.89 1.72 12.96
C LYS A 231 -20.81 2.73 13.35
N ILE A 232 -19.54 2.39 13.17
CA ILE A 232 -18.41 3.27 13.53
C ILE A 232 -17.92 4.15 12.36
N GLY A 233 -18.56 4.10 11.20
CA GLY A 233 -18.26 4.98 10.05
C GLY A 233 -17.03 4.57 9.22
N GLU A 234 -16.60 3.32 9.29
CA GLU A 234 -15.41 2.79 8.60
C GLU A 234 -15.72 2.31 7.16
N ILE A 235 -16.42 3.15 6.39
CA ILE A 235 -16.99 2.82 5.06
C ILE A 235 -15.93 2.32 4.08
N ARG A 236 -14.73 2.92 4.09
CA ARG A 236 -13.64 2.56 3.17
C ARG A 236 -13.19 1.11 3.32
N LYS A 237 -13.21 0.56 4.54
CA LYS A 237 -12.79 -0.82 4.80
C LYS A 237 -13.83 -1.83 4.30
N ILE A 238 -15.11 -1.46 4.32
CA ILE A 238 -16.24 -2.28 3.85
C ILE A 238 -16.16 -2.57 2.34
N ILE A 239 -15.72 -1.60 1.54
CA ILE A 239 -15.54 -1.76 0.09
C ILE A 239 -14.68 -3.01 -0.23
N THR A 240 -13.58 -3.17 0.50
CA THR A 240 -12.66 -4.31 0.30
C THR A 240 -13.31 -5.63 0.69
N ILE A 241 -14.12 -5.64 1.76
CA ILE A 241 -14.86 -6.85 2.17
C ILE A 241 -15.85 -7.26 1.09
N TYR A 242 -16.69 -6.35 0.61
CA TYR A 242 -17.65 -6.66 -0.46
C TYR A 242 -16.95 -7.15 -1.73
N GLN A 243 -15.80 -6.58 -2.08
CA GLN A 243 -14.98 -7.10 -3.18
C GLN A 243 -14.51 -8.54 -2.94
N ILE A 244 -14.04 -8.88 -1.74
CA ILE A 244 -13.60 -10.24 -1.41
C ILE A 244 -14.78 -11.21 -1.45
N MET A 245 -15.94 -10.83 -0.89
CA MET A 245 -17.15 -11.64 -0.96
C MET A 245 -17.57 -11.91 -2.41
N GLY A 246 -17.54 -10.89 -3.27
CA GLY A 246 -17.81 -11.09 -4.71
C GLY A 246 -16.81 -12.03 -5.39
N ASN A 247 -15.54 -12.03 -4.97
CA ASN A 247 -14.57 -13.03 -5.45
C ASN A 247 -14.92 -14.44 -4.96
N ILE A 248 -15.28 -14.58 -3.68
CA ILE A 248 -15.68 -15.86 -3.07
C ILE A 248 -16.85 -16.47 -3.84
N TYR A 249 -17.92 -15.71 -4.06
CA TYR A 249 -19.08 -16.17 -4.83
C TYR A 249 -18.70 -16.55 -6.28
N GLY A 250 -17.75 -15.83 -6.88
CA GLY A 250 -17.18 -16.20 -8.18
C GLY A 250 -16.44 -17.54 -8.18
N TYR A 251 -15.70 -17.87 -7.13
CA TYR A 251 -15.00 -19.16 -7.02
C TYR A 251 -15.98 -20.33 -6.90
N ILE A 252 -17.08 -20.15 -6.17
CA ILE A 252 -18.14 -21.16 -6.06
C ILE A 252 -19.15 -21.11 -7.22
N LYS A 253 -18.89 -20.29 -8.25
CA LYS A 253 -19.72 -20.11 -9.46
C LYS A 253 -21.15 -19.61 -9.19
N ASP A 254 -21.35 -18.96 -8.04
CA ASP A 254 -22.58 -18.23 -7.74
C ASP A 254 -22.47 -16.81 -8.29
N TYR A 255 -22.80 -16.68 -9.57
CA TYR A 255 -22.62 -15.44 -10.29
C TYR A 255 -23.59 -14.34 -9.88
N ASP A 256 -24.78 -14.69 -9.39
CA ASP A 256 -25.78 -13.72 -8.96
C ASP A 256 -25.31 -13.00 -7.68
N ASN A 257 -24.87 -13.76 -6.68
CA ASN A 257 -24.28 -13.16 -5.48
C ASN A 257 -22.96 -12.44 -5.79
N GLN A 258 -22.13 -12.97 -6.71
CA GLN A 258 -20.92 -12.26 -7.14
C GLN A 258 -21.24 -10.86 -7.68
N ILE A 259 -22.25 -10.75 -8.54
CA ILE A 259 -22.69 -9.47 -9.10
C ILE A 259 -23.21 -8.57 -7.99
N GLU A 260 -24.11 -9.06 -7.14
CA GLU A 260 -24.70 -8.28 -6.04
C GLU A 260 -23.62 -7.67 -5.12
N TYR A 261 -22.63 -8.46 -4.72
CA TYR A 261 -21.57 -7.98 -3.83
C TYR A 261 -20.61 -7.00 -4.51
N TYR A 262 -20.34 -7.15 -5.81
CA TYR A 262 -19.61 -6.12 -6.55
C TYR A 262 -20.41 -4.82 -6.70
N GLU A 263 -21.73 -4.90 -6.90
CA GLU A 263 -22.59 -3.71 -6.94
C GLU A 263 -22.65 -2.99 -5.59
N LYS A 264 -22.73 -3.73 -4.47
CA LYS A 264 -22.59 -3.17 -3.12
C LYS A 264 -21.24 -2.47 -2.94
N ALA A 265 -20.15 -3.07 -3.44
CA ALA A 265 -18.82 -2.47 -3.37
C ALA A 265 -18.71 -1.19 -4.23
N LEU A 266 -19.33 -1.15 -5.42
CA LEU A 266 -19.41 0.05 -6.26
C LEU A 266 -20.18 1.17 -5.57
N HIS A 267 -21.36 0.86 -5.01
CA HIS A 267 -22.16 1.84 -4.27
C HIS A 267 -21.38 2.44 -3.09
N LYS A 268 -20.70 1.60 -2.29
CA LYS A 268 -19.88 2.09 -1.17
C LYS A 268 -18.65 2.88 -1.64
N SER A 269 -18.08 2.54 -2.79
CA SER A 269 -16.96 3.30 -3.37
C SER A 269 -17.41 4.68 -3.84
N GLU A 270 -18.60 4.77 -4.42
CA GLU A 270 -19.23 6.04 -4.81
C GLU A 270 -19.55 6.90 -3.58
N GLU A 271 -20.22 6.33 -2.57
CA GLU A 271 -20.53 7.01 -1.28
C GLU A 271 -19.27 7.57 -0.59
N ALA A 272 -18.16 6.83 -0.66
CA ALA A 272 -16.89 7.22 -0.04
C ALA A 272 -15.98 8.08 -0.93
N ASN A 273 -16.39 8.41 -2.17
CA ASN A 273 -15.56 9.06 -3.20
C ASN A 273 -14.24 8.32 -3.50
N GLU A 274 -14.22 6.99 -3.37
CA GLU A 274 -13.06 6.13 -3.64
C GLU A 274 -13.06 5.66 -5.11
N PHE A 275 -12.95 6.61 -6.06
CA PHE A 275 -13.11 6.34 -7.49
C PHE A 275 -12.05 5.41 -8.10
N GLU A 276 -10.85 5.35 -7.52
CA GLU A 276 -9.82 4.37 -7.90
C GLU A 276 -10.32 2.93 -7.66
N GLN A 277 -10.94 2.70 -6.49
CA GLN A 277 -11.53 1.42 -6.13
C GLN A 277 -12.80 1.14 -6.95
N TYR A 278 -13.63 2.16 -7.20
CA TYR A 278 -14.79 2.08 -8.06
C TYR A 278 -14.43 1.55 -9.46
N ILE A 279 -13.40 2.12 -10.10
CA ILE A 279 -12.93 1.69 -11.42
C ILE A 279 -12.42 0.25 -11.38
N LYS A 280 -11.65 -0.11 -10.34
CA LYS A 280 -11.12 -1.48 -10.18
C LYS A 280 -12.24 -2.51 -10.07
N ILE A 281 -13.24 -2.26 -9.23
CA ILE A 281 -14.41 -3.14 -9.05
C ILE A 281 -15.24 -3.18 -10.34
N SER A 282 -15.40 -2.04 -11.02
CA SER A 282 -16.09 -1.95 -12.31
C SER A 282 -15.49 -2.88 -13.35
N ARG A 283 -14.15 -2.90 -13.50
CA ARG A 283 -13.44 -3.83 -14.40
C ARG A 283 -13.72 -5.29 -14.05
N MET A 284 -13.79 -5.62 -12.76
CA MET A 284 -14.09 -6.98 -12.30
C MET A 284 -15.51 -7.40 -12.65
N LEU A 285 -16.51 -6.53 -12.40
CA LEU A 285 -17.91 -6.79 -12.73
C LEU A 285 -18.14 -6.87 -14.25
N ILE A 286 -17.52 -5.99 -15.02
CA ILE A 286 -17.53 -6.02 -16.49
C ILE A 286 -17.02 -7.37 -17.02
N ARG A 287 -15.94 -7.90 -16.43
CA ARG A 287 -15.39 -9.21 -16.79
C ARG A 287 -16.38 -10.34 -16.53
N VAL A 288 -17.05 -10.31 -15.37
CA VAL A 288 -18.08 -11.31 -15.01
C VAL A 288 -19.24 -11.26 -16.00
N LEU A 289 -19.86 -10.10 -16.20
CA LEU A 289 -20.99 -9.95 -17.12
C LEU A 289 -20.63 -10.29 -18.57
N THR A 290 -19.39 -10.00 -19.00
CA THR A 290 -18.88 -10.43 -20.31
C THR A 290 -18.87 -11.95 -20.42
N GLY A 291 -18.35 -12.66 -19.40
CA GLY A 291 -18.28 -14.12 -19.39
C GLY A 291 -19.65 -14.79 -19.36
N LEU A 292 -20.65 -14.13 -18.78
CA LEU A 292 -22.04 -14.60 -18.76
C LEU A 292 -22.84 -14.21 -20.01
N HIS A 293 -22.23 -13.51 -20.96
CA HIS A 293 -22.90 -12.99 -22.17
C HIS A 293 -24.13 -12.10 -21.86
N ARG A 294 -24.18 -11.46 -20.69
CA ARG A 294 -25.26 -10.53 -20.28
C ARG A 294 -25.04 -9.14 -20.88
N TYR A 295 -25.04 -9.05 -22.21
CA TYR A 295 -24.64 -7.85 -22.94
C TYR A 295 -25.49 -6.61 -22.65
N ASN A 296 -26.81 -6.77 -22.47
CA ASN A 296 -27.69 -5.64 -22.16
C ASN A 296 -27.39 -5.03 -20.78
N ASP A 297 -27.15 -5.87 -19.78
CA ASP A 297 -26.79 -5.42 -18.43
C ASP A 297 -25.41 -4.78 -18.42
N LEU A 298 -24.48 -5.34 -19.20
CA LEU A 298 -23.13 -4.81 -19.37
C LEU A 298 -23.14 -3.41 -20.01
N ILE A 299 -23.97 -3.17 -21.03
CA ILE A 299 -24.12 -1.84 -21.63
C ILE A 299 -24.63 -0.83 -20.59
N LYS A 300 -25.72 -1.16 -19.89
CA LYS A 300 -26.29 -0.30 -18.84
C LYS A 300 -25.28 0.01 -17.73
N LEU A 301 -24.53 -1.01 -17.29
CA LEU A 301 -23.51 -0.87 -16.27
C LEU A 301 -22.40 0.08 -16.72
N ILE A 302 -21.84 -0.12 -17.92
CA ILE A 302 -20.75 0.73 -18.41
C ILE A 302 -21.22 2.18 -18.59
N GLN A 303 -22.43 2.40 -19.13
CA GLN A 303 -23.01 3.73 -19.24
C GLN A 303 -23.18 4.41 -17.88
N LYS A 304 -23.65 3.67 -16.87
CA LYS A 304 -23.74 4.16 -15.48
C LYS A 304 -22.35 4.54 -14.93
N ILE A 305 -21.36 3.68 -15.12
CA ILE A 305 -19.97 3.92 -14.68
C ILE A 305 -19.44 5.22 -15.28
N ILE A 306 -19.55 5.38 -16.61
CA ILE A 306 -19.07 6.58 -17.30
C ILE A 306 -19.81 7.83 -16.80
N SER A 307 -21.13 7.74 -16.61
CA SER A 307 -21.93 8.84 -16.07
C SER A 307 -21.47 9.25 -14.67
N VAL A 308 -21.27 8.29 -13.76
CA VAL A 308 -20.79 8.56 -12.39
C VAL A 308 -19.41 9.21 -12.42
N LEU A 309 -18.47 8.68 -13.21
CA LEU A 309 -17.12 9.24 -13.31
C LEU A 309 -17.12 10.67 -13.87
N ASN A 310 -17.93 10.94 -14.90
CA ASN A 310 -18.06 12.28 -15.48
C ASN A 310 -18.72 13.28 -14.52
N GLN A 311 -19.81 12.89 -13.85
CA GLN A 311 -20.53 13.75 -12.89
C GLN A 311 -19.66 14.13 -11.69
N ASN A 312 -18.74 13.26 -11.29
CA ASN A 312 -17.81 13.50 -10.19
C ASN A 312 -16.46 14.09 -10.63
N GLY A 313 -16.33 14.51 -11.90
CA GLY A 313 -15.12 15.17 -12.40
C GLY A 313 -13.88 14.28 -12.43
N VAL A 314 -14.03 12.96 -12.51
CA VAL A 314 -12.91 12.03 -12.54
C VAL A 314 -12.23 12.06 -13.91
N ASN A 315 -11.03 12.64 -13.97
CA ASN A 315 -10.26 12.80 -15.21
C ASN A 315 -9.37 11.57 -15.52
N ASP A 316 -9.95 10.37 -15.47
CA ASP A 316 -9.26 9.13 -15.86
C ASP A 316 -9.59 8.78 -17.32
N LEU A 317 -8.97 9.52 -18.24
CA LEU A 317 -9.17 9.36 -19.69
C LEU A 317 -8.87 7.93 -20.18
N LEU A 318 -7.92 7.24 -19.53
CA LEU A 318 -7.55 5.87 -19.87
C LEU A 318 -8.69 4.92 -19.54
N SER A 319 -9.15 4.90 -18.29
CA SER A 319 -10.22 4.01 -17.84
C SER A 319 -11.53 4.30 -18.57
N ILE A 320 -11.87 5.58 -18.77
CA ILE A 320 -13.08 5.97 -19.52
C ILE A 320 -12.97 5.53 -20.99
N GLY A 321 -11.80 5.72 -21.62
CA GLY A 321 -11.54 5.22 -22.97
C GLY A 321 -11.66 3.70 -23.07
N GLU A 322 -11.15 2.95 -22.09
CA GLU A 322 -11.29 1.49 -22.02
C GLU A 322 -12.76 1.06 -21.95
N PHE A 323 -13.58 1.78 -21.20
CA PHE A 323 -15.01 1.53 -21.09
C PHE A 323 -15.75 1.76 -22.42
N HIS A 324 -15.45 2.85 -23.13
CA HIS A 324 -15.97 3.08 -24.49
C HIS A 324 -15.49 2.03 -25.49
N LEU A 325 -14.20 1.66 -25.47
CA LEU A 325 -13.66 0.58 -26.29
C LEU A 325 -14.39 -0.75 -26.02
N LYS A 326 -14.72 -1.02 -24.75
CA LYS A 326 -15.49 -2.21 -24.37
C LYS A 326 -16.93 -2.16 -24.89
N LEU A 327 -17.61 -1.03 -24.77
CA LEU A 327 -18.95 -0.83 -25.35
C LEU A 327 -18.95 -1.04 -26.87
N GLY A 328 -17.99 -0.45 -27.58
CA GLY A 328 -17.88 -0.62 -29.03
C GLY A 328 -17.72 -2.09 -29.44
N LYS A 329 -16.88 -2.85 -28.71
CA LYS A 329 -16.72 -4.30 -28.94
C LYS A 329 -18.02 -5.08 -28.70
N ILE A 330 -18.83 -4.67 -27.73
CA ILE A 330 -20.13 -5.30 -27.46
C ILE A 330 -21.10 -5.02 -28.61
N HIS A 331 -21.19 -3.77 -29.08
CA HIS A 331 -22.04 -3.40 -30.22
C HIS A 331 -21.65 -4.13 -31.51
N VAL A 332 -20.35 -4.35 -31.76
CA VAL A 332 -19.89 -5.23 -32.86
C VAL A 332 -20.47 -6.65 -32.71
N GLY A 333 -20.42 -7.22 -31.51
CA GLY A 333 -21.00 -8.53 -31.22
C GLY A 333 -22.53 -8.57 -31.41
N LEU A 334 -23.21 -7.48 -31.11
CA LEU A 334 -24.65 -7.29 -31.34
C LEU A 334 -25.01 -6.96 -32.80
N LYS A 335 -24.03 -6.90 -33.70
CA LYS A 335 -24.19 -6.53 -35.12
C LYS A 335 -24.77 -5.12 -35.31
N ASP A 336 -24.40 -4.19 -34.42
CA ASP A 336 -24.72 -2.77 -34.48
C ASP A 336 -23.45 -1.96 -34.77
N PRO A 337 -23.01 -1.90 -36.05
CA PRO A 337 -21.75 -1.26 -36.41
C PRO A 337 -21.78 0.26 -36.24
N ASP A 338 -22.95 0.90 -36.22
CA ASP A 338 -23.07 2.35 -36.13
C ASP A 338 -22.84 2.81 -34.68
N SER A 339 -23.47 2.15 -33.72
CA SER A 339 -23.20 2.41 -32.30
C SER A 339 -21.78 1.97 -31.93
N ALA A 340 -21.29 0.86 -32.48
CA ALA A 340 -19.89 0.46 -32.29
C ALA A 340 -18.90 1.53 -32.74
N LEU A 341 -19.14 2.11 -33.92
CA LEU A 341 -18.31 3.17 -34.48
C LEU A 341 -18.33 4.43 -33.59
N LEU A 342 -19.49 4.83 -33.09
CA LEU A 342 -19.64 5.97 -32.18
C LEU A 342 -18.77 5.78 -30.92
N GLU A 343 -18.86 4.61 -30.30
CA GLU A 343 -18.12 4.27 -29.09
C GLU A 343 -16.60 4.20 -29.36
N PHE A 344 -16.18 3.61 -30.49
CA PHE A 344 -14.77 3.56 -30.86
C PHE A 344 -14.19 4.94 -31.19
N ILE A 345 -14.94 5.81 -31.87
CA ILE A 345 -14.49 7.18 -32.15
C ILE A 345 -14.36 7.97 -30.84
N THR A 346 -15.28 7.76 -29.90
CA THR A 346 -15.21 8.39 -28.58
C THR A 346 -13.97 7.92 -27.82
N ALA A 347 -13.70 6.61 -27.77
CA ALA A 347 -12.48 6.04 -27.20
C ALA A 347 -11.22 6.58 -27.88
N LEU A 348 -11.21 6.67 -29.22
CA LEU A 348 -10.10 7.19 -30.00
C LEU A 348 -9.76 8.63 -29.61
N HIS A 349 -10.77 9.51 -29.51
CA HIS A 349 -10.56 10.91 -29.11
C HIS A 349 -9.99 11.02 -27.69
N LEU A 350 -10.43 10.16 -26.76
CA LEU A 350 -9.88 10.11 -25.41
C LEU A 350 -8.41 9.67 -25.43
N TYR A 351 -8.09 8.63 -26.18
CA TYR A 351 -6.71 8.13 -26.29
C TYR A 351 -5.76 9.08 -27.02
N GLN A 352 -6.25 9.88 -27.96
CA GLN A 352 -5.46 10.93 -28.63
C GLN A 352 -5.07 12.07 -27.68
N ARG A 353 -5.81 12.27 -26.59
CA ARG A 353 -5.49 13.27 -25.54
C ARG A 353 -4.45 12.76 -24.55
N LEU A 354 -4.11 11.47 -24.58
CA LEU A 354 -3.06 10.92 -23.73
C LEU A 354 -1.68 11.37 -24.22
N LYS A 355 -0.80 11.71 -23.29
CA LYS A 355 0.58 12.09 -23.61
C LYS A 355 1.40 10.92 -24.17
N ILE A 356 1.05 9.70 -23.77
CA ILE A 356 1.75 8.48 -24.14
C ILE A 356 0.80 7.62 -25.00
N PRO A 357 1.20 7.22 -26.21
CA PRO A 357 0.42 6.28 -27.00
C PRO A 357 0.40 4.90 -26.31
N ILE A 358 -0.76 4.27 -26.38
CA ILE A 358 -1.05 2.99 -25.71
C ILE A 358 -1.57 1.96 -26.71
N LEU A 359 -1.60 0.69 -26.32
CA LEU A 359 -2.02 -0.41 -27.20
C LEU A 359 -3.53 -0.38 -27.48
N GLU A 360 -4.32 0.15 -26.55
CA GLU A 360 -5.77 0.31 -26.68
C GLU A 360 -6.11 1.32 -27.78
N HIS A 361 -5.29 2.37 -27.94
CA HIS A 361 -5.40 3.32 -29.05
C HIS A 361 -5.24 2.59 -30.39
N LYS A 362 -4.19 1.76 -30.51
CA LYS A 362 -3.94 0.93 -31.69
C LYS A 362 -5.12 0.00 -31.97
N THR A 363 -5.55 -0.73 -30.95
CA THR A 363 -6.69 -1.65 -31.03
C THR A 363 -7.96 -0.94 -31.51
N THR A 364 -8.21 0.27 -31.03
CA THR A 364 -9.38 1.07 -31.41
C THR A 364 -9.35 1.43 -32.90
N LEU A 365 -8.20 1.90 -33.41
CA LEU A 365 -8.02 2.18 -34.84
C LEU A 365 -8.24 0.93 -35.71
N GLU A 366 -7.70 -0.22 -35.29
CA GLU A 366 -7.89 -1.49 -36.00
C GLU A 366 -9.36 -1.89 -36.09
N GLN A 367 -10.13 -1.73 -35.00
CA GLN A 367 -11.58 -2.00 -34.99
C GLN A 367 -12.35 -1.04 -35.91
N ILE A 368 -12.03 0.25 -35.89
CA ILE A 368 -12.64 1.25 -36.78
C ILE A 368 -12.38 0.91 -38.25
N ILE A 369 -11.12 0.60 -38.59
CA ILE A 369 -10.73 0.20 -39.95
C ILE A 369 -11.50 -1.05 -40.39
N GLN A 370 -11.65 -2.04 -39.51
CA GLN A 370 -12.37 -3.26 -39.82
C GLN A 370 -13.85 -3.00 -40.12
N ILE A 371 -14.51 -2.11 -39.36
CA ILE A 371 -15.90 -1.71 -39.64
C ILE A 371 -16.01 -1.03 -41.01
N TYR A 372 -15.12 -0.09 -41.33
CA TYR A 372 -15.16 0.59 -42.62
C TYR A 372 -14.78 -0.31 -43.80
N LYS A 373 -13.91 -1.30 -43.62
CA LYS A 373 -13.67 -2.38 -44.59
C LYS A 373 -14.96 -3.12 -44.92
N ASN A 374 -15.74 -3.50 -43.90
CA ASN A 374 -17.02 -4.17 -44.10
C ASN A 374 -18.05 -3.27 -44.80
N LYS A 375 -17.97 -1.94 -44.61
CA LYS A 375 -18.81 -0.94 -45.28
C LYS A 375 -18.31 -0.52 -46.67
N ASN A 376 -17.15 -1.01 -47.12
CA ASN A 376 -16.48 -0.62 -48.38
C ASN A 376 -16.15 0.90 -48.51
N ASP A 377 -15.96 1.61 -47.40
CA ASP A 377 -15.60 3.04 -47.40
C ASP A 377 -14.08 3.23 -47.54
N LYS A 378 -13.61 3.33 -48.78
CA LYS A 378 -12.17 3.42 -49.10
C LYS A 378 -11.50 4.67 -48.53
N GLU A 379 -12.21 5.79 -48.46
CA GLU A 379 -11.65 7.05 -47.95
C GLU A 379 -11.37 6.94 -46.46
N LYS A 380 -12.34 6.46 -45.68
CA LYS A 380 -12.16 6.27 -44.23
C LYS A 380 -11.12 5.21 -43.92
N ILE A 381 -11.06 4.12 -44.69
CA ILE A 381 -10.02 3.09 -44.53
C ILE A 381 -8.64 3.70 -44.70
N SER A 382 -8.41 4.49 -45.75
CA SER A 382 -7.13 5.14 -46.00
C SER A 382 -6.76 6.10 -44.85
N TYR A 383 -7.71 6.94 -44.43
CA TYR A 383 -7.53 7.91 -43.35
C TYR A 383 -7.11 7.26 -42.03
N TYR A 384 -7.83 6.25 -41.55
CA TYR A 384 -7.51 5.59 -40.29
C TYR A 384 -6.28 4.68 -40.39
N SER A 385 -5.99 4.10 -41.57
CA SER A 385 -4.78 3.31 -41.77
C SER A 385 -3.51 4.15 -41.70
N GLN A 386 -3.56 5.40 -42.19
CA GLN A 386 -2.45 6.34 -42.03
C GLN A 386 -2.20 6.66 -40.55
N GLN A 387 -3.27 6.98 -39.79
CA GLN A 387 -3.14 7.22 -38.34
C GLN A 387 -2.57 6.01 -37.60
N LEU A 388 -2.98 4.79 -37.97
CA LEU A 388 -2.46 3.56 -37.39
C LEU A 388 -0.96 3.38 -37.68
N SER A 389 -0.51 3.73 -38.89
CA SER A 389 0.91 3.70 -39.25
C SER A 389 1.72 4.69 -38.41
N ASP A 390 1.25 5.93 -38.28
CA ASP A 390 1.90 6.96 -37.47
C ASP A 390 1.97 6.55 -35.99
N LEU A 391 0.89 5.95 -35.47
CA LEU A 391 0.84 5.44 -34.12
C LEU A 391 1.81 4.27 -33.90
N ASN A 392 1.92 3.35 -34.86
CA ASN A 392 2.87 2.23 -34.76
C ASN A 392 4.31 2.73 -34.70
N ASN A 393 4.67 3.76 -35.47
CA ASN A 393 6.01 4.38 -35.39
C ASN A 393 6.25 4.97 -34.00
N LYS A 394 5.29 5.74 -33.46
CA LYS A 394 5.37 6.30 -32.10
C LYS A 394 5.48 5.22 -31.02
N LEU A 395 4.73 4.13 -31.14
CA LEU A 395 4.81 2.99 -30.21
C LEU A 395 6.17 2.29 -30.30
N HIS A 396 6.72 2.15 -31.51
CA HIS A 396 8.01 1.51 -31.74
C HIS A 396 9.17 2.34 -31.18
N GLU A 397 9.09 3.67 -31.27
CA GLU A 397 10.05 4.58 -30.65
C GLU A 397 10.06 4.47 -29.12
N LEU A 398 8.93 4.10 -28.50
CA LEU A 398 8.80 3.96 -27.04
C LEU A 398 9.29 2.62 -26.49
N ILE A 399 9.71 1.69 -27.34
CA ILE A 399 10.35 0.46 -26.88
C ILE A 399 11.66 0.86 -26.18
N ILE A 400 11.80 0.46 -24.92
CA ILE A 400 13.00 0.70 -24.15
C ILE A 400 13.94 -0.49 -24.44
N PRO A 401 15.17 -0.25 -24.95
CA PRO A 401 16.13 -1.32 -25.19
C PRO A 401 16.32 -2.17 -23.93
N GLN A 402 16.59 -3.46 -24.09
CA GLN A 402 16.58 -4.43 -22.99
C GLN A 402 17.64 -4.21 -21.87
N GLU A 403 18.40 -3.11 -21.88
CA GLU A 403 19.28 -2.73 -20.78
C GLU A 403 19.17 -1.24 -20.41
N ASN A 404 18.66 -1.00 -19.20
CA ASN A 404 18.72 0.20 -18.36
C ASN A 404 17.99 1.49 -18.80
N TRP A 405 16.84 1.74 -18.16
CA TRP A 405 16.18 3.05 -18.08
C TRP A 405 17.10 4.18 -17.61
N SER A 406 18.19 3.86 -16.89
CA SER A 406 19.19 4.83 -16.42
C SER A 406 20.01 5.46 -17.56
N ILE A 407 19.96 4.89 -18.77
CA ILE A 407 20.53 5.53 -19.97
C ILE A 407 19.65 6.72 -20.39
N ILE A 408 18.32 6.58 -20.24
CA ILE A 408 17.33 7.59 -20.62
C ILE A 408 17.22 8.67 -19.54
N ILE A 409 17.16 8.27 -18.27
CA ILE A 409 17.08 9.18 -17.13
C ILE A 409 18.33 9.04 -16.27
N LYS A 410 19.15 10.10 -16.25
CA LYS A 410 20.43 10.16 -15.54
C LYS A 410 20.24 10.31 -14.03
N ASP A 411 19.30 11.17 -13.63
CA ASP A 411 18.89 11.35 -12.24
C ASP A 411 17.39 11.60 -12.16
N PHE A 412 16.76 11.28 -11.03
CA PHE A 412 15.39 11.71 -10.76
C PHE A 412 15.12 12.00 -9.29
N TRP A 413 14.11 12.83 -9.06
CA TRP A 413 13.66 13.26 -7.73
C TRP A 413 12.16 13.08 -7.61
N VAL A 414 11.72 12.64 -6.44
CA VAL A 414 10.31 12.59 -6.06
C VAL A 414 10.11 13.68 -5.01
N ILE A 415 9.27 14.65 -5.32
CA ILE A 415 9.08 15.86 -4.52
C ILE A 415 7.59 16.06 -4.27
N THR A 416 7.24 16.36 -3.02
CA THR A 416 5.88 16.76 -2.64
C THR A 416 5.48 18.08 -3.29
N ASP A 417 4.18 18.35 -3.38
CA ASP A 417 3.63 19.64 -3.82
C ASP A 417 4.16 20.85 -3.03
N ILE A 418 4.48 20.66 -1.74
CA ILE A 418 5.08 21.67 -0.86
C ILE A 418 6.62 21.74 -0.92
N GLY A 419 7.26 20.97 -1.82
CA GLY A 419 8.70 21.08 -2.07
C GLY A 419 9.62 20.26 -1.19
N ILE A 420 9.08 19.30 -0.44
CA ILE A 420 9.90 18.35 0.30
C ILE A 420 10.30 17.21 -0.63
N GLU A 421 11.60 17.02 -0.82
CA GLU A 421 12.17 15.85 -1.49
C GLU A 421 11.95 14.61 -0.62
N ILE A 422 11.17 13.64 -1.10
CA ILE A 422 10.86 12.40 -0.38
C ILE A 422 11.75 11.23 -0.81
N PHE A 423 12.26 11.27 -2.03
CA PHE A 423 13.22 10.30 -2.56
C PHE A 423 14.00 10.91 -3.72
N SER A 424 15.25 10.52 -3.87
CA SER A 424 16.07 10.88 -5.03
C SER A 424 16.97 9.71 -5.43
N TYR A 425 17.15 9.56 -6.74
CA TYR A 425 18.15 8.70 -7.34
C TYR A 425 19.06 9.59 -8.17
N THR A 426 20.24 9.89 -7.62
CA THR A 426 21.13 10.89 -8.19
C THR A 426 22.59 10.40 -8.26
N PRO A 427 22.90 9.41 -9.12
CA PRO A 427 24.26 8.89 -9.25
C PRO A 427 25.23 9.89 -9.88
N GLU A 428 24.75 10.88 -10.67
CA GLU A 428 25.60 11.81 -11.39
C GLU A 428 25.72 13.19 -10.72
N VAL A 429 24.68 13.62 -9.99
CA VAL A 429 24.64 14.98 -9.41
C VAL A 429 24.30 14.95 -7.93
N SER A 430 25.10 15.64 -7.11
CA SER A 430 24.80 15.86 -5.69
C SER A 430 24.24 17.27 -5.49
N ILE A 431 22.92 17.41 -5.33
CA ILE A 431 22.24 18.68 -5.06
C ILE A 431 21.71 18.68 -3.63
N ASN A 432 21.76 19.83 -2.95
CA ASN A 432 21.12 19.98 -1.63
C ASN A 432 19.59 19.80 -1.77
N PRO A 433 18.99 18.79 -1.11
CA PRO A 433 17.57 18.47 -1.27
C PRO A 433 16.62 19.61 -0.92
N THR A 434 16.93 20.37 0.13
CA THR A 434 16.11 21.49 0.60
C THR A 434 16.13 22.63 -0.40
N LEU A 435 17.31 22.97 -0.93
CA LEU A 435 17.45 24.03 -1.92
C LEU A 435 16.77 23.65 -3.24
N PHE A 436 16.97 22.41 -3.68
CA PHE A 436 16.38 21.91 -4.93
C PHE A 436 14.85 21.85 -4.84
N GLY A 437 14.32 21.23 -3.78
CA GLY A 437 12.88 21.14 -3.58
C GLY A 437 12.19 22.52 -3.45
N GLY A 438 12.83 23.46 -2.75
CA GLY A 438 12.36 24.85 -2.66
C GLY A 438 12.35 25.57 -4.01
N PHE A 439 13.45 25.45 -4.78
CA PHE A 439 13.56 26.04 -6.11
C PHE A 439 12.49 25.51 -7.08
N ILE A 440 12.31 24.19 -7.12
CA ILE A 440 11.33 23.58 -8.01
C ILE A 440 9.89 23.98 -7.65
N SER A 441 9.58 24.06 -6.37
CA SER A 441 8.22 24.43 -5.93
C SER A 441 7.90 25.88 -6.25
N ALA A 442 8.88 26.77 -6.09
CA ALA A 442 8.75 28.15 -6.53
C ALA A 442 8.52 28.25 -8.05
N LEU A 443 9.25 27.46 -8.85
CA LEU A 443 9.04 27.39 -10.31
C LEU A 443 7.64 26.89 -10.68
N GLN A 444 7.16 25.84 -10.02
CA GLN A 444 5.82 25.30 -10.26
C GLN A 444 4.73 26.30 -9.90
N SER A 445 4.85 26.94 -8.73
CA SER A 445 3.93 28.01 -8.30
C SER A 445 3.91 29.18 -9.29
N LEU A 446 5.08 29.61 -9.77
CA LEU A 446 5.19 30.69 -10.74
C LEU A 446 4.54 30.31 -12.09
N SER A 447 4.77 29.08 -12.55
CA SER A 447 4.15 28.56 -13.77
C SER A 447 2.63 28.57 -13.68
N GLU A 448 2.09 28.11 -12.55
CA GLU A 448 0.65 28.10 -12.31
C GLU A 448 0.07 29.52 -12.27
N GLU A 449 0.75 30.47 -11.63
CA GLU A 449 0.30 31.86 -11.55
C GLU A 449 0.27 32.53 -12.93
N ILE A 450 1.31 32.34 -13.74
CA ILE A 450 1.44 32.99 -15.06
C ILE A 450 0.54 32.33 -16.10
N SER A 451 0.47 31.00 -16.12
CA SER A 451 -0.12 30.24 -17.23
C SER A 451 -1.36 29.42 -16.87
N LYS A 452 -1.77 29.43 -15.60
CA LYS A 452 -2.80 28.53 -15.04
C LYS A 452 -2.50 27.04 -15.28
N LYS A 453 -1.23 26.70 -15.49
CA LYS A 453 -0.75 25.34 -15.75
C LYS A 453 0.57 25.07 -15.03
N LYS A 454 0.73 23.85 -14.53
CA LYS A 454 2.00 23.34 -14.01
C LYS A 454 3.03 23.23 -15.13
N MET A 455 4.29 23.48 -14.77
CA MET A 455 5.41 23.38 -15.70
C MET A 455 5.68 21.92 -16.06
N GLU A 456 5.84 21.64 -17.36
CA GLU A 456 6.06 20.28 -17.87
C GLU A 456 7.55 19.94 -18.00
N SER A 457 8.40 20.89 -18.36
CA SER A 457 9.86 20.73 -18.38
C SER A 457 10.59 22.08 -18.40
N PHE A 458 11.88 22.06 -18.05
CA PHE A 458 12.82 23.16 -18.27
C PHE A 458 14.21 22.63 -18.65
N VAL A 459 15.06 23.49 -19.21
CA VAL A 459 16.41 23.11 -19.69
C VAL A 459 17.47 23.92 -18.96
N ILE A 460 18.52 23.24 -18.48
CA ILE A 460 19.73 23.87 -17.95
C ILE A 460 20.95 23.25 -18.64
N GLY A 461 21.67 24.04 -19.42
CA GLY A 461 22.79 23.56 -20.24
C GLY A 461 22.33 22.50 -21.23
N ASN A 462 23.00 21.35 -21.24
CA ASN A 462 22.69 20.22 -22.13
C ASN A 462 21.66 19.23 -21.53
N PHE A 463 21.00 19.60 -20.42
CA PHE A 463 20.09 18.70 -19.72
C PHE A 463 18.68 19.29 -19.64
N ARG A 464 17.70 18.44 -19.95
CA ARG A 464 16.27 18.72 -19.75
C ARG A 464 15.80 18.06 -18.46
N TYR A 465 15.10 18.84 -17.64
CA TYR A 465 14.39 18.41 -16.44
C TYR A 465 12.92 18.31 -16.79
N SER A 466 12.37 17.09 -16.81
CA SER A 466 10.98 16.82 -17.20
C SER A 466 10.17 16.42 -15.98
N PHE A 467 8.94 16.93 -15.88
CA PHE A 467 8.03 16.65 -14.79
C PHE A 467 6.98 15.62 -15.19
N TYR A 468 6.64 14.76 -14.25
CA TYR A 468 5.45 13.91 -14.34
C TYR A 468 4.66 13.95 -13.03
N TYR A 469 3.35 14.09 -13.15
CA TYR A 469 2.41 14.12 -12.05
C TYR A 469 1.05 13.59 -12.50
N GLU A 470 0.26 13.08 -11.56
CA GLU A 470 -1.15 12.74 -11.78
C GLU A 470 -2.01 13.68 -10.91
N GLU A 471 -3.18 14.09 -11.43
CA GLU A 471 -4.09 15.00 -10.71
C GLU A 471 -4.51 14.42 -9.35
N ASN A 472 -4.71 15.30 -8.36
CA ASN A 472 -5.11 14.94 -6.98
C ASN A 472 -4.12 14.03 -6.22
N LYS A 473 -2.87 13.94 -6.65
CA LYS A 473 -1.81 13.23 -5.92
C LYS A 473 -0.82 14.22 -5.28
N PRO A 474 -0.28 13.92 -4.08
CA PRO A 474 0.44 14.90 -3.24
C PRO A 474 1.92 15.09 -3.62
N PHE A 475 2.33 14.66 -4.82
CA PHE A 475 3.72 14.70 -5.24
C PHE A 475 3.85 14.63 -6.76
N PHE A 476 5.01 15.03 -7.26
CA PHE A 476 5.45 14.89 -8.64
C PHE A 476 6.85 14.27 -8.69
N ILE A 477 7.21 13.71 -9.84
CA ILE A 477 8.55 13.21 -10.12
C ILE A 477 9.22 14.09 -11.19
N ILE A 478 10.51 14.33 -11.03
CA ILE A 478 11.34 15.09 -11.97
C ILE A 478 12.45 14.17 -12.46
N GLY A 479 12.63 14.06 -13.78
CA GLY A 479 13.76 13.35 -14.38
C GLY A 479 14.70 14.30 -15.10
N ARG A 480 16.01 14.12 -14.89
CA ARG A 480 17.06 14.76 -15.68
C ARG A 480 17.50 13.82 -16.80
N ALA A 481 17.44 14.30 -18.04
CA ALA A 481 17.85 13.58 -19.23
C ALA A 481 18.66 14.51 -20.16
N ASP A 482 19.40 13.94 -21.10
CA ASP A 482 20.02 14.74 -22.16
C ASP A 482 18.93 15.42 -23.01
N VAL A 483 19.19 16.63 -23.50
CA VAL A 483 18.24 17.34 -24.38
C VAL A 483 18.00 16.56 -25.68
N GLN A 484 19.00 15.78 -26.12
CA GLN A 484 18.89 14.92 -27.31
C GLN A 484 17.95 13.71 -27.10
N GLU A 485 17.69 13.30 -25.86
CA GLU A 485 16.77 12.20 -25.57
C GLU A 485 15.34 12.57 -25.98
N MET A 486 14.55 11.58 -26.40
CA MET A 486 13.14 11.83 -26.72
C MET A 486 12.33 12.07 -25.44
N GLU A 487 11.66 13.21 -25.36
CA GLU A 487 10.86 13.60 -24.18
C GLU A 487 9.76 12.57 -23.86
N THR A 488 9.14 11.96 -24.88
CA THR A 488 8.13 10.92 -24.71
C THR A 488 8.68 9.67 -24.03
N LYS A 489 9.93 9.27 -24.31
CA LYS A 489 10.60 8.16 -23.60
C LYS A 489 10.90 8.52 -22.15
N VAL A 490 11.37 9.75 -21.92
CA VAL A 490 11.63 10.27 -20.57
C VAL A 490 10.34 10.26 -19.75
N ILE A 491 9.24 10.80 -20.30
CA ILE A 491 7.93 10.83 -19.65
C ILE A 491 7.38 9.42 -19.42
N LYS A 492 7.57 8.47 -20.35
CA LYS A 492 7.20 7.06 -20.14
C LYS A 492 7.93 6.47 -18.94
N VAL A 493 9.26 6.59 -18.87
CA VAL A 493 10.04 6.09 -17.74
C VAL A 493 9.60 6.75 -16.43
N LEU A 494 9.42 8.08 -16.41
CA LEU A 494 8.92 8.80 -15.25
C LEU A 494 7.54 8.34 -14.81
N SER A 495 6.63 8.07 -15.74
CA SER A 495 5.28 7.60 -15.42
C SER A 495 5.27 6.22 -14.76
N ILE A 496 6.14 5.32 -15.21
CA ILE A 496 6.28 3.97 -14.65
C ILE A 496 6.88 4.07 -13.24
N LEU A 497 7.93 4.88 -13.07
CA LEU A 497 8.53 5.15 -11.75
C LEU A 497 7.50 5.77 -10.80
N TYR A 498 6.74 6.76 -11.26
CA TYR A 498 5.72 7.45 -10.48
C TYR A 498 4.64 6.49 -9.98
N ARG A 499 4.03 5.72 -10.89
CA ARG A 499 2.95 4.79 -10.55
C ARG A 499 3.44 3.68 -9.64
N ARG A 500 4.65 3.18 -9.88
CA ARG A 500 5.27 2.20 -8.98
C ARG A 500 5.51 2.80 -7.60
N PHE A 501 6.02 4.02 -7.51
CA PHE A 501 6.23 4.73 -6.24
C PHE A 501 4.90 4.92 -5.50
N TYR A 502 3.88 5.43 -6.17
CA TYR A 502 2.57 5.64 -5.56
C TYR A 502 1.93 4.34 -5.07
N LYS A 503 1.98 3.27 -5.87
CA LYS A 503 1.46 1.95 -5.49
C LYS A 503 2.08 1.42 -4.20
N GLU A 504 3.38 1.61 -4.02
CA GLU A 504 4.12 1.13 -2.87
C GLU A 504 3.92 2.03 -1.63
N TYR A 505 3.73 3.35 -1.85
CA TYR A 505 3.80 4.33 -0.76
C TYR A 505 2.55 5.21 -0.54
N SER A 506 1.45 4.99 -1.27
CA SER A 506 0.22 5.81 -1.19
C SER A 506 -0.27 6.01 0.25
N LYS A 507 -0.28 4.96 1.06
CA LYS A 507 -0.69 5.01 2.48
C LYS A 507 0.18 5.93 3.33
N TYR A 508 1.48 6.02 3.04
CA TYR A 508 2.40 6.91 3.75
C TYR A 508 2.25 8.35 3.26
N LEU A 509 2.02 8.55 1.96
CA LEU A 509 1.80 9.88 1.37
C LEU A 509 0.56 10.57 1.96
N HIS A 510 -0.54 9.84 2.18
CA HIS A 510 -1.76 10.41 2.78
C HIS A 510 -1.59 10.86 4.25
N LYS A 511 -0.55 10.38 4.94
CA LYS A 511 -0.25 10.74 6.33
C LYS A 511 1.10 11.42 6.47
N PHE A 512 1.64 11.95 5.38
CA PHE A 512 2.99 12.48 5.35
C PHE A 512 3.08 13.75 6.20
N SER A 513 4.00 13.75 7.17
CA SER A 513 4.27 14.87 8.08
C SER A 513 5.76 15.26 8.09
N GLY A 514 6.48 15.00 7.00
CA GLY A 514 7.90 15.33 6.85
C GLY A 514 8.89 14.17 7.11
N ASN A 515 8.44 12.98 7.54
CA ASN A 515 9.33 11.82 7.69
C ASN A 515 9.54 11.10 6.36
N VAL A 516 10.74 11.22 5.79
CA VAL A 516 11.10 10.63 4.49
C VAL A 516 11.69 9.21 4.57
N SER A 517 11.98 8.70 5.77
CA SER A 517 12.58 7.36 5.96
C SER A 517 11.78 6.20 5.32
N PRO A 518 10.43 6.21 5.29
CA PRO A 518 9.66 5.13 4.66
C PRO A 518 9.98 4.91 3.17
N PHE A 519 10.41 5.95 2.45
CA PHE A 519 10.58 5.92 0.99
C PHE A 519 11.96 5.39 0.54
N GLN A 520 12.93 5.27 1.46
CA GLN A 520 14.33 4.91 1.13
C GLN A 520 14.48 3.55 0.42
N ASN A 521 13.56 2.62 0.65
CA ASN A 521 13.59 1.29 0.03
C ASN A 521 13.27 1.30 -1.47
N PHE A 522 12.79 2.43 -2.03
CA PHE A 522 12.42 2.51 -3.44
C PHE A 522 13.60 2.19 -4.36
N GLY A 523 14.84 2.52 -3.96
CA GLY A 523 16.06 2.15 -4.68
C GLY A 523 16.20 0.66 -5.02
N LYS A 524 15.70 -0.23 -4.14
CA LYS A 524 15.68 -1.68 -4.40
C LYS A 524 14.52 -2.09 -5.32
N ILE A 525 13.38 -1.41 -5.19
CA ILE A 525 12.17 -1.69 -5.97
C ILE A 525 12.40 -1.35 -7.45
N ILE A 526 13.09 -0.25 -7.75
CA ILE A 526 13.36 0.19 -9.12
C ILE A 526 14.07 -0.90 -9.95
N LYS A 527 14.96 -1.68 -9.33
CA LYS A 527 15.71 -2.76 -10.00
C LYS A 527 14.82 -3.93 -10.46
N THR A 528 13.58 -4.00 -9.98
CA THR A 528 12.61 -5.06 -10.31
C THR A 528 11.54 -4.61 -11.30
N ILE A 529 11.58 -3.34 -11.73
CA ILE A 529 10.59 -2.77 -12.64
C ILE A 529 10.94 -3.21 -14.07
N ASP A 530 9.97 -3.84 -14.73
CA ASP A 530 10.00 -3.97 -16.18
C ASP A 530 9.41 -2.69 -16.79
N PHE A 531 10.22 -1.97 -17.56
CA PHE A 531 9.82 -0.71 -18.19
C PHE A 531 9.13 -0.90 -19.56
N ASN A 532 9.07 -2.14 -20.05
CA ASN A 532 8.37 -2.50 -21.28
C ASN A 532 7.00 -3.14 -21.04
N LEU A 533 6.74 -3.66 -19.84
CA LEU A 533 5.40 -4.04 -19.39
C LEU A 533 4.69 -2.82 -18.81
N VAL A 534 3.89 -2.14 -19.64
CA VAL A 534 2.93 -1.12 -19.18
C VAL A 534 1.68 -1.79 -18.64
#